data_AF-A0A933U8K5-F1
#
_entry.id   AF-A0A933U8K5-F1
#
_cell.length_a   1.000
_cell.length_b   1.000
_cell.length_c   1.000
_cell.angle_alpha   90.00
_cell.angle_beta   90.00
_cell.angle_gamma   90.00
#
_symmetry.space_group_name_H-M   'P 1'
#
loop_
_entity.id
_entity.type
_entity.pdbx_description
1 polymer ?
#
loop_
_entity_poly.entity_id
_entity_poly.type
_entity_poly.pdbx_seq_one_letter_code
_entity_poly.pdbx_strand_id
1 'polypeptide(L)' 'MRSTTTPFWASLLARRTRRPGGGSVGAAERDEWLSPVLDVIPLQLLSYSIALLKGCDIDKPRNLAKSVTVE' A
#
# COMPACT_ATOMS: atom_id res chain seq x y z
N MET A 1 -26.30 5.89 3.42
CA MET A 1 -25.31 5.68 4.51
C MET A 1 -23.91 5.73 3.90
N ARG A 2 -23.18 6.84 4.09
CA ARG A 2 -21.79 6.97 3.63
C ARG A 2 -20.89 6.34 4.69
N SER A 3 -20.24 5.22 4.35
CA SER A 3 -19.22 4.61 5.22
C SER A 3 -18.02 5.55 5.29
N THR A 4 -17.90 6.32 6.37
CA THR A 4 -16.70 7.06 6.73
C THR A 4 -15.64 6.07 7.22
N THR A 5 -15.09 5.28 6.31
CA THR A 5 -13.89 4.48 6.58
C THR A 5 -12.71 5.42 6.41
N THR A 6 -12.26 6.03 7.50
CA THR A 6 -11.01 6.79 7.52
C THR A 6 -9.92 5.88 6.94
N PRO A 7 -9.29 6.24 5.81
CA PRO A 7 -8.31 5.35 5.19
C PRO A 7 -7.18 5.12 6.19
N PHE A 8 -6.69 3.88 6.31
CA PHE A 8 -5.62 3.52 7.25
C PHE A 8 -4.42 4.47 7.20
N TRP A 9 -4.12 5.00 6.00
CA TRP A 9 -3.12 6.02 5.76
C TRP A 9 -3.37 7.35 6.47
N ALA A 10 -4.61 7.80 6.61
CA ALA A 10 -4.92 9.00 7.40
C ALA A 10 -4.59 8.77 8.88
N SER A 11 -4.82 7.55 9.40
CA SER A 11 -4.40 7.16 10.76
C SER A 11 -2.87 6.98 10.90
N LEU A 12 -2.18 6.63 9.82
CA LEU A 12 -0.71 6.55 9.77
C LEU A 12 -0.07 7.95 9.71
N LEU A 13 -0.65 8.84 8.90
CA LEU A 13 -0.25 10.25 8.80
C LEU A 13 -0.50 10.99 10.12
N ALA A 14 -1.63 10.74 10.79
CA ALA A 14 -1.92 11.29 12.12
C ALA A 14 -0.87 10.87 13.18
N ARG A 15 -0.24 9.70 13.02
CA ARG A 15 0.83 9.20 13.91
C ARG A 15 2.24 9.68 13.53
N ARG A 16 2.43 10.28 12.35
CA ARG A 16 3.76 10.64 11.81
C ARG A 16 4.26 12.03 12.25
N THR A 17 3.50 12.75 13.08
CA THR A 17 3.86 14.11 13.53
C THR A 17 4.85 14.17 14.69
N ARG A 18 5.34 13.04 15.22
CA ARG A 18 6.51 13.03 16.12
C ARG A 18 7.78 12.73 15.33
N ARG A 19 8.52 13.78 14.93
CA ARG A 19 9.88 13.68 14.37
C ARG A 19 10.90 13.50 15.50
N PRO A 20 11.64 12.38 15.60
CA PRO A 20 12.98 12.42 16.15
C PRO A 20 13.95 12.96 15.07
N GLY A 21 15.05 13.56 15.51
CA GLY A 21 15.98 14.34 14.71
C GLY A 21 16.58 13.61 13.49
N GLY A 22 17.10 14.41 12.57
CA GLY A 22 17.61 13.97 11.28
C GLY A 22 18.78 12.99 11.39
N GLY A 23 18.48 11.71 11.25
CA GLY A 23 19.42 10.74 10.70
C GLY A 23 19.23 10.74 9.19
N SER A 24 20.26 11.13 8.44
CA SER A 24 20.35 10.80 7.01
C SER A 24 20.25 9.29 6.89
N VAL A 25 19.07 8.79 6.49
CA VAL A 25 18.88 7.37 6.21
C VAL A 25 19.69 7.07 4.96
N GLY A 26 20.94 6.65 5.18
CA GLY A 26 21.77 6.09 4.13
C GLY A 26 20.99 4.97 3.46
N ALA A 27 21.05 4.92 2.13
CA ALA A 27 20.41 3.86 1.35
C ALA A 27 20.75 2.52 2.02
N ALA A 28 19.73 1.88 2.61
CA ALA A 28 19.90 0.57 3.23
C ALA A 28 20.54 -0.34 2.18
N GLU A 29 21.65 -0.97 2.55
CA GLU A 29 22.31 -1.98 1.73
C GLU A 29 21.24 -2.95 1.23
N ARG A 30 21.05 -2.98 -0.09
CA ARG A 30 20.00 -3.80 -0.70
C ARG A 30 20.53 -5.22 -0.78
N ASP A 31 19.92 -6.12 -0.03
CA ASP A 31 20.11 -7.55 -0.22
C ASP A 31 19.57 -7.94 -1.61
N GLU A 32 20.42 -8.56 -2.44
CA GLU A 32 20.09 -8.94 -3.82
C GLU A 32 18.89 -9.89 -3.87
N TRP A 33 18.72 -10.72 -2.84
CA TRP A 33 17.60 -11.66 -2.72
C TRP A 33 16.28 -10.96 -2.36
N LEU A 34 16.33 -9.83 -1.65
CA LEU A 34 15.15 -9.08 -1.22
C LEU A 34 14.76 -7.96 -2.19
N SER A 35 15.67 -7.58 -3.08
CA SER A 35 15.44 -6.58 -4.13
C SER A 35 14.11 -6.75 -4.89
N PRO A 36 13.75 -7.95 -5.41
CA PRO A 36 12.49 -8.12 -6.13
C PRO A 36 11.24 -7.89 -5.25
N VAL A 37 11.32 -8.18 -3.95
CA VAL A 37 10.21 -7.94 -3.01
C VAL A 37 10.07 -6.45 -2.70
N LEU A 38 11.19 -5.73 -2.59
CA LEU A 38 11.16 -4.29 -2.35
C LEU A 38 10.66 -3.51 -3.56
N ASP A 39 10.98 -3.97 -4.78
CA ASP A 39 10.57 -3.32 -6.02
C ASP A 39 9.07 -3.46 -6.33
N VAL A 40 8.40 -4.49 -5.81
CA VAL A 40 6.94 -4.62 -5.97
C VAL A 40 6.14 -3.69 -5.07
N ILE A 41 6.70 -3.19 -3.97
CA ILE A 41 5.98 -2.31 -3.03
C ILE A 41 5.56 -0.99 -3.71
N PRO A 42 6.45 -0.26 -4.43
CA PRO A 42 6.04 0.91 -5.22
C PRO A 42 4.96 0.59 -6.25
N LEU A 43 5.04 -0.56 -6.91
CA LEU A 43 4.04 -0.97 -7.91
C LEU A 43 2.67 -1.25 -7.28
N GLN A 44 2.63 -1.84 -6.08
CA GLN A 44 1.40 -2.04 -5.32
C GLN A 44 0.76 -0.70 -4.89
N LEU A 45 1.58 0.29 -4.51
CA LEU A 45 1.09 1.63 -4.17
C LEU A 45 0.61 2.40 -5.41
N LEU A 46 1.27 2.20 -6.55
CA LEU A 46 0.85 2.79 -7.83
C LEU A 46 -0.51 2.25 -8.27
N SER A 47 -0.71 0.93 -8.22
CA SER A 47 -1.99 0.31 -8.60
C SER A 47 -3.15 0.78 -7.71
N TYR A 48 -2.91 0.86 -6.39
CA TYR A 48 -3.84 1.43 -5.42
C TYR A 48 -4.24 2.86 -5.79
N SER A 49 -3.24 3.71 -6.09
CA SER A 49 -3.47 5.12 -6.42
C SER A 49 -4.29 5.29 -7.70
N ILE A 50 -3.98 4.50 -8.74
CA ILE A 50 -4.74 4.52 -10.00
C ILE A 50 -6.17 4.06 -9.79
N ALA A 51 -6.39 2.98 -9.03
CA ALA A 51 -7.73 2.45 -8.78
C ALA A 51 -8.59 3.44 -7.95
N LEU A 52 -7.96 4.15 -7.00
CA LEU A 52 -8.61 5.20 -6.21
C LEU A 52 -9.02 6.39 -7.10
N LEU A 53 -8.14 6.84 -8.00
CA LEU A 53 -8.45 7.89 -8.98
C LEU A 53 -9.57 7.48 -9.95
N LYS A 54 -9.63 6.20 -10.32
CA LYS A 54 -10.69 5.64 -11.19
C LYS A 54 -11.98 5.33 -10.45
N GLY A 55 -12.03 5.50 -9.12
CA GLY A 55 -13.20 5.17 -8.30
C GLY A 55 -13.60 3.69 -8.36
N CYS A 56 -12.65 2.80 -8.64
CA CYS A 56 -12.88 1.36 -8.67
C CYS A 56 -12.82 0.79 -7.25
N ASP A 57 -13.62 -0.25 -6.98
CA ASP A 57 -13.54 -0.99 -5.71
C ASP A 57 -12.26 -1.84 -5.70
N ILE A 58 -11.28 -1.40 -4.91
CA ILE A 58 -9.95 -2.01 -4.78
C ILE A 58 -10.04 -3.34 -4.04
N ASP A 59 -10.97 -3.45 -3.10
CA ASP A 59 -11.14 -4.64 -2.25
C ASP A 59 -11.92 -5.75 -2.97
N LYS A 60 -12.68 -5.40 -4.02
CA LYS A 60 -13.49 -6.33 -4.82
C LYS A 60 -13.27 -6.17 -6.32
N PRO A 61 -12.13 -6.67 -6.85
CA PRO A 61 -11.89 -6.69 -8.28
C PRO A 61 -12.97 -7.52 -9.02
N ARG A 62 -13.45 -6.99 -10.15
CA ARG A 62 -14.61 -7.52 -10.89
C ARG A 62 -14.63 -9.03 -11.17
N ASN A 63 -13.46 -9.66 -11.35
CA ASN A 63 -13.33 -11.05 -11.78
C ASN A 63 -12.43 -11.89 -10.84
N LEU A 64 -12.04 -11.37 -9.67
CA LEU A 64 -11.14 -12.07 -8.77
C LEU A 64 -11.87 -12.45 -7.49
N ALA A 65 -11.88 -13.75 -7.19
CA ALA A 65 -12.18 -14.24 -5.86
C ALA A 65 -10.89 -14.33 -5.03
N LYS A 66 -10.99 -14.19 -3.71
CA LYS A 66 -9.85 -14.33 -2.79
C LYS A 66 -9.20 -15.73 -2.86
N SER A 67 -10.00 -16.73 -3.20
CA SER A 67 -9.58 -18.11 -3.41
C SER A 67 -10.55 -18.76 -4.39
N VAL A 68 -10.02 -19.52 -5.34
CA VAL A 68 -10.84 -20.35 -6.23
C VAL A 68 -10.88 -21.75 -5.62
N THR A 69 -12.04 -22.14 -5.12
CA THR A 69 -12.31 -23.49 -4.61
C THR A 69 -13.38 -24.10 -5.50
N VAL A 70 -12.97 -24.71 -6.60
CA VAL A 70 -13.81 -25.61 -7.40
C VAL A 70 -13.02 -26.89 -7.58
N GLU A 71 -13.66 -28.00 -7.24
CA GLU A 71 -13.20 -29.35 -7.53
C GLU A 71 -13.29 -29.64 -9.04
#